data_AF-A0A2H0IKA9-F1
#
_entry.id   AF-A0A2H0IKA9-F1
#
_cell.length_a   1.000
_cell.length_b   1.000
_cell.length_c   1.000
_cell.angle_alpha   90.00
_cell.angle_beta   90.00
_cell.angle_gamma   90.00
#
_symmetry.space_group_name_H-M   'P 1'
#
loop_
_entity.id
_entity.type
_entity.pdbx_description
1 polymer ?
#
loop_
_entity_poly.entity_id
_entity_poly.type
_entity_poly.pdbx_seq_one_letter_code
_entity_poly.pdbx_strand_id
1 'polypeptide(L)'
;MVFFAAAVSFIDRINKVNPKARILILIFKQLSSLSDSLFHPVILKSLVTKSISNLIKIAILTVLVFGLVKHGHAQMPKAEALELIEWVEGRPLEWKDYSFRRVRRAGYVAITSVKHSVKGYMRNGLPEFDIKVYFDTKASWTGDTTDLALLSHERLHFDIGEIYRRKIESRIVELQHKGEKRAGVYRGEIKNILIQFNDFSNQYDEESGNGRNAEGQLRWQGIVLAELKRLHK
;
A
#
# COMPACT_ATOMS: atom_id res chain seq x y z
N MET A 1 23.07 -57.55 13.51
CA MET A 1 23.54 -57.36 12.12
C MET A 1 22.51 -56.74 11.18
N VAL A 2 21.20 -57.05 11.29
CA VAL A 2 20.16 -56.52 10.36
C VAL A 2 19.98 -54.99 10.42
N PHE A 3 20.13 -54.36 11.58
CA PHE A 3 20.03 -52.90 11.74
C PHE A 3 21.18 -52.11 11.10
N PHE A 4 22.36 -52.70 10.97
CA PHE A 4 23.54 -52.04 10.41
C PHE A 4 23.42 -51.90 8.88
N ALA A 5 22.88 -52.91 8.20
CA ALA A 5 22.68 -52.88 6.75
C ALA A 5 21.63 -51.84 6.32
N ALA A 6 20.57 -51.66 7.12
CA ALA A 6 19.51 -50.68 6.85
C ALA A 6 19.98 -49.23 7.02
N ALA A 7 20.84 -48.97 8.03
CA ALA A 7 21.40 -47.63 8.26
C ALA A 7 22.39 -47.23 7.15
N VAL A 8 23.22 -48.16 6.67
CA VAL A 8 24.17 -47.91 5.57
C VAL A 8 23.42 -47.61 4.26
N SER A 9 22.37 -48.37 3.93
CA SER A 9 21.61 -48.14 2.69
C SER A 9 20.81 -46.82 2.70
N PHE A 10 20.35 -46.38 3.87
CA PHE A 10 19.69 -45.10 4.05
C PHE A 10 20.66 -43.92 3.89
N ILE A 11 21.87 -44.04 4.42
CA ILE A 11 22.92 -43.01 4.32
C ILE A 11 23.42 -42.86 2.87
N ASP A 12 23.61 -43.97 2.14
CA ASP A 12 23.97 -43.92 0.72
C ASP A 12 22.90 -43.25 -0.15
N ARG A 13 21.63 -43.43 0.23
CA ARG A 13 20.50 -42.78 -0.45
C ARG A 13 20.46 -41.27 -0.19
N ILE A 14 20.81 -40.82 1.02
CA ILE A 14 20.95 -39.39 1.36
C ILE A 14 22.13 -38.74 0.62
N ASN A 15 23.26 -39.44 0.51
CA ASN A 15 24.47 -38.95 -0.16
C ASN A 15 24.25 -38.68 -1.66
N LYS A 16 23.40 -39.48 -2.33
CA LYS A 16 23.01 -39.28 -3.73
C LYS A 16 22.11 -38.05 -3.94
N VAL A 17 21.33 -37.67 -2.94
CA VAL A 17 20.35 -36.57 -3.03
C VAL A 17 20.98 -35.22 -2.62
N ASN A 18 21.97 -35.22 -1.73
CA ASN A 18 22.65 -34.00 -1.31
C ASN A 18 24.15 -34.22 -1.03
N PRO A 19 25.05 -33.93 -2.00
CA PRO A 19 26.48 -34.19 -1.84
C PRO A 19 27.17 -33.33 -0.76
N LYS A 20 26.51 -32.30 -0.23
CA LYS A 20 27.01 -31.49 0.90
C LYS A 20 26.74 -32.14 2.27
N ALA A 21 25.99 -33.25 2.33
CA ALA A 21 25.70 -33.98 3.56
C ALA A 21 26.88 -34.85 4.08
N ARG A 22 28.07 -34.79 3.43
CA ARG A 22 29.29 -35.52 3.84
C ARG A 22 29.69 -35.33 5.31
N ILE A 23 29.36 -34.18 5.91
CA ILE A 23 29.64 -33.88 7.32
C ILE A 23 28.85 -34.81 8.27
N LEU A 24 27.59 -35.12 7.96
CA LEU A 24 26.79 -36.02 8.80
C LEU A 24 27.35 -37.45 8.80
N ILE A 25 27.92 -37.90 7.69
CA ILE A 25 28.51 -39.24 7.55
C ILE A 25 29.80 -39.36 8.35
N LEU A 26 30.63 -38.30 8.36
CA LEU A 26 31.85 -38.24 9.15
C LEU A 26 31.54 -38.24 10.66
N ILE A 27 30.54 -37.46 11.08
CA ILE A 27 30.06 -37.43 12.47
C ILE A 27 29.55 -38.82 12.88
N PHE A 28 28.79 -39.50 12.03
CA PHE A 28 28.26 -40.83 12.34
C PHE A 28 29.36 -41.89 12.45
N LYS A 29 30.35 -41.88 11.54
CA LYS A 29 31.51 -42.78 11.60
C LYS A 29 32.34 -42.56 12.88
N GLN A 30 32.57 -41.30 13.25
CA GLN A 30 33.35 -40.94 14.43
C GLN A 30 32.63 -41.30 15.75
N LEU A 31 31.30 -41.18 15.78
CA LEU A 31 30.49 -41.63 16.91
C LEU A 31 30.46 -43.16 17.05
N SER A 32 30.48 -43.91 15.94
CA SER A 32 30.56 -45.38 15.99
C SER A 32 31.91 -45.91 16.47
N SER A 33 33.02 -45.22 16.19
CA SER A 33 34.35 -45.63 16.72
C SER A 33 34.52 -45.33 18.22
N LEU A 34 33.73 -44.40 18.76
CA LEU A 34 33.77 -44.03 20.17
C LEU A 34 32.97 -45.01 21.07
N SER A 35 32.00 -45.77 20.51
CA SER A 35 31.23 -46.74 21.30
C SER A 35 32.00 -48.03 21.60
N ASP A 36 33.05 -48.34 20.84
CA ASP A 36 33.76 -49.61 20.94
C ASP A 36 34.96 -49.57 21.91
N SER A 37 35.41 -48.38 22.35
CA SER A 37 36.66 -48.26 23.10
C SER A 37 36.53 -47.80 24.55
N LEU A 38 35.39 -47.31 25.03
CA LEU A 38 35.26 -46.90 26.43
C LEU A 38 33.82 -47.10 26.97
N PHE A 39 33.74 -47.67 28.18
CA PHE A 39 32.64 -47.61 29.16
C PHE A 39 31.65 -48.80 29.28
N HIS A 40 31.30 -49.08 30.55
CA HIS A 40 30.50 -50.21 31.05
C HIS A 40 29.03 -50.17 30.55
N PRO A 41 28.43 -51.32 30.14
CA PRO A 41 27.24 -51.37 29.27
C PRO A 41 25.89 -50.93 29.87
N VAL A 42 25.81 -50.57 31.16
CA VAL A 42 24.53 -50.36 31.86
C VAL A 42 24.17 -48.87 31.98
N ILE A 43 25.12 -47.99 32.28
CA ILE A 43 24.87 -46.55 32.45
C ILE A 43 24.76 -45.86 31.08
N LEU A 44 25.55 -46.30 30.10
CA LEU A 44 25.54 -45.75 28.75
C LEU A 44 24.21 -46.00 28.03
N LYS A 45 23.59 -47.18 28.22
CA LYS A 45 22.29 -47.48 27.61
C LYS A 45 21.18 -46.52 28.08
N SER A 46 21.14 -46.14 29.36
CA SER A 46 20.06 -45.29 29.87
C SER A 46 20.21 -43.82 29.46
N LEU A 47 21.45 -43.30 29.43
CA LEU A 47 21.75 -41.95 28.96
C LEU A 47 21.64 -41.82 27.44
N VAL A 48 22.13 -42.81 26.69
CA VAL A 48 22.02 -42.84 25.22
C VAL A 48 20.57 -42.99 24.79
N THR A 49 19.76 -43.83 25.46
CA THR A 49 18.33 -43.95 25.12
C THR A 49 17.53 -42.70 25.42
N LYS A 50 17.79 -42.01 26.55
CA LYS A 50 17.15 -40.71 26.84
C LYS A 50 17.59 -39.61 25.87
N SER A 51 18.88 -39.54 25.54
CA SER A 51 19.43 -38.55 24.60
C SER A 51 18.89 -38.76 23.18
N ILE A 52 18.85 -40.01 22.71
CA ILE A 52 18.24 -40.38 21.43
C ILE A 52 16.74 -40.08 21.43
N SER A 53 16.01 -40.37 22.51
CA SER A 53 14.59 -40.02 22.61
C SER A 53 14.35 -38.52 22.49
N ASN A 54 15.19 -37.70 23.14
CA ASN A 54 15.09 -36.24 23.05
C ASN A 54 15.45 -35.73 21.65
N LEU A 55 16.46 -36.30 20.99
CA LEU A 55 16.81 -35.96 19.60
C LEU A 55 15.70 -36.33 18.61
N ILE A 56 15.04 -37.48 18.80
CA ILE A 56 13.89 -37.89 17.99
C ILE A 56 12.70 -36.94 18.22
N LYS A 57 12.43 -36.53 19.46
CA LYS A 57 11.37 -35.54 19.77
C LYS A 57 11.67 -34.18 19.14
N ILE A 58 12.92 -33.71 19.19
CA ILE A 58 13.34 -32.45 18.55
C ILE A 58 13.18 -32.55 17.03
N ALA A 59 13.59 -33.66 16.42
CA ALA A 59 13.45 -33.90 14.99
C ALA A 59 11.97 -33.93 14.54
N ILE A 60 11.10 -34.61 15.30
CA ILE A 60 9.65 -34.63 15.02
C ILE A 60 9.05 -33.23 15.20
N LEU A 61 9.46 -32.48 16.23
CA LEU A 61 9.02 -31.10 16.44
C LEU A 61 9.49 -30.18 15.31
N THR A 62 10.71 -30.37 14.78
CA THR A 62 11.18 -29.58 13.63
C THR A 62 10.37 -29.90 12.37
N VAL A 63 10.09 -31.18 12.10
CA VAL A 63 9.25 -31.57 10.96
C VAL A 63 7.82 -31.06 11.10
N LEU A 64 7.25 -31.01 12.31
CA LEU A 64 5.92 -30.43 12.55
C LEU A 64 5.91 -28.90 12.38
N VAL A 65 6.94 -28.20 12.86
CA VAL A 65 7.08 -26.74 12.70
C VAL A 65 7.27 -26.36 11.24
N PHE A 66 8.06 -27.12 10.48
CA PHE A 66 8.27 -26.87 9.04
C PHE A 66 7.12 -27.40 8.16
N GLY A 67 6.41 -28.45 8.59
CA GLY A 67 5.27 -29.04 7.87
C GLY A 67 3.97 -28.23 7.97
N LEU A 68 3.87 -27.31 8.93
CA LEU A 68 2.75 -26.37 9.05
C LEU A 68 2.95 -25.08 8.25
N VAL A 69 4.12 -24.86 7.64
CA VAL A 69 4.31 -23.80 6.65
C VAL A 69 3.68 -24.24 5.34
N LYS A 70 2.34 -24.28 5.30
CA LYS A 70 1.64 -24.19 4.03
C LYS A 70 2.19 -22.94 3.34
N HIS A 71 2.82 -23.13 2.20
CA HIS A 71 3.16 -22.05 1.28
C HIS A 71 1.84 -21.46 0.79
N GLY A 72 1.22 -20.63 1.63
CA GLY A 72 0.31 -19.62 1.20
C GLY A 72 1.14 -18.65 0.39
N HIS A 73 1.25 -18.90 -0.92
CA HIS A 73 1.24 -17.78 -1.84
C HIS A 73 -0.13 -17.13 -1.65
N ALA A 74 -0.26 -16.31 -0.61
CA ALA A 74 -1.20 -15.22 -0.65
C ALA A 74 -0.75 -14.43 -1.85
N GLN A 75 -1.40 -14.68 -2.99
CA GLN A 75 -1.42 -13.74 -4.07
C GLN A 75 -2.04 -12.52 -3.41
N MET A 76 -1.19 -11.56 -2.98
CA MET A 76 -1.68 -10.24 -2.62
C MET A 76 -2.59 -9.89 -3.80
N PRO A 77 -3.87 -9.51 -3.56
CA PRO A 77 -4.69 -9.04 -4.66
C PRO A 77 -3.80 -8.06 -5.39
N LYS A 78 -3.55 -8.30 -6.68
CA LYS A 78 -2.83 -7.37 -7.55
C LYS A 78 -3.49 -6.05 -7.19
N ALA A 79 -2.78 -5.18 -6.46
CA ALA A 79 -3.34 -3.91 -6.08
C ALA A 79 -3.81 -3.36 -7.42
N GLU A 80 -5.13 -3.24 -7.59
CA GLU A 80 -5.63 -2.54 -8.76
C GLU A 80 -4.94 -1.20 -8.62
N ALA A 81 -3.92 -0.98 -9.45
CA ALA A 81 -3.17 0.24 -9.45
C ALA A 81 -4.26 1.29 -9.58
N LEU A 82 -4.46 2.09 -8.53
CA LEU A 82 -5.44 3.15 -8.59
C LEU A 82 -5.01 3.95 -9.81
N GLU A 83 -5.84 3.94 -10.87
CA GLU A 83 -5.60 4.72 -12.06
C GLU A 83 -5.89 6.17 -11.66
N LEU A 84 -4.91 6.74 -10.97
CA LEU A 84 -4.95 8.10 -10.46
C LEU A 84 -4.08 8.94 -11.36
N ILE A 85 -4.62 10.09 -11.74
CA ILE A 85 -3.88 11.12 -12.42
C ILE A 85 -3.57 12.19 -11.37
N GLU A 86 -2.28 12.43 -11.09
CA GLU A 86 -1.88 13.50 -10.17
C GLU A 86 -2.13 14.86 -10.83
N TRP A 87 -2.56 15.85 -10.03
CA TRP A 87 -2.67 17.22 -10.51
C TRP A 87 -1.28 17.76 -10.82
N VAL A 88 -1.08 18.26 -12.03
CA VAL A 88 0.18 18.85 -12.47
C VAL A 88 -0.15 20.11 -13.26
N GLU A 89 0.56 21.19 -12.94
CA GLU A 89 0.42 22.45 -13.66
C GLU A 89 0.69 22.25 -15.16
N GLY A 90 -0.20 22.79 -16.01
CA GLY A 90 -0.09 22.68 -17.46
C GLY A 90 -0.59 21.36 -18.07
N ARG A 91 -1.11 20.42 -17.27
CA ARG A 91 -1.77 19.19 -17.76
C ARG A 91 -3.28 19.22 -17.43
N PRO A 92 -4.12 19.95 -18.20
CA PRO A 92 -5.56 19.87 -18.02
C PRO A 92 -6.05 18.44 -18.31
N LEU A 93 -7.09 17.99 -17.59
CA LEU A 93 -7.76 16.71 -17.91
C LEU A 93 -8.32 16.76 -19.33
N GLU A 94 -8.55 15.66 -20.01
CA GLU A 94 -9.23 15.61 -21.31
C GLU A 94 -10.29 14.51 -21.29
N TRP A 95 -11.26 14.51 -22.21
CA TRP A 95 -12.26 13.44 -22.24
C TRP A 95 -11.66 12.02 -22.33
N LYS A 96 -10.45 11.88 -22.89
CA LYS A 96 -9.71 10.60 -22.91
C LYS A 96 -9.27 10.11 -21.52
N ASP A 97 -9.20 10.99 -20.53
CA ASP A 97 -8.91 10.64 -19.13
C ASP A 97 -10.17 10.10 -18.41
N TYR A 98 -11.38 10.36 -18.94
CA TYR A 98 -12.65 9.94 -18.35
C TYR A 98 -13.12 8.60 -18.92
N SER A 99 -13.76 7.78 -18.08
CA SER A 99 -14.45 6.58 -18.58
C SER A 99 -15.76 6.95 -19.30
N PHE A 100 -16.02 6.37 -20.47
CA PHE A 100 -17.30 6.58 -21.16
C PHE A 100 -18.40 5.67 -20.58
N ARG A 101 -19.58 6.23 -20.29
CA ARG A 101 -20.74 5.48 -19.81
C ARG A 101 -21.99 5.90 -20.57
N ARG A 102 -22.71 4.93 -21.13
CA ARG A 102 -24.00 5.19 -21.78
C ARG A 102 -25.06 5.54 -20.72
N VAL A 103 -25.35 6.82 -20.57
CA VAL A 103 -26.41 7.29 -19.66
C VAL A 103 -27.74 7.31 -20.41
N ARG A 104 -28.77 6.67 -19.84
CA ARG A 104 -30.13 6.58 -20.42
C ARG A 104 -31.13 7.57 -19.80
N ARG A 105 -30.72 8.37 -18.81
CA ARG A 105 -31.59 9.27 -18.04
C ARG A 105 -31.06 10.70 -18.05
N ALA A 106 -31.97 11.66 -18.01
CA ALA A 106 -31.65 13.08 -17.84
C ALA A 106 -31.16 13.36 -16.41
N GLY A 107 -30.15 14.22 -16.26
CA GLY A 107 -29.58 14.61 -14.97
C GLY A 107 -28.09 14.92 -15.08
N TYR A 108 -27.25 13.98 -14.65
CA TYR A 108 -25.79 14.06 -14.73
C TYR A 108 -25.29 13.39 -16.01
N VAL A 109 -24.56 14.16 -16.82
CA VAL A 109 -23.94 13.68 -18.05
C VAL A 109 -22.44 13.43 -17.90
N ALA A 110 -21.81 13.92 -16.84
CA ALA A 110 -20.44 13.60 -16.44
C ALA A 110 -20.26 13.73 -14.91
N ILE A 111 -19.15 13.20 -14.40
CA ILE A 111 -18.66 13.35 -13.02
C ILE A 111 -17.13 13.37 -13.01
N THR A 112 -16.56 14.29 -12.23
CA THR A 112 -15.14 14.36 -11.86
C THR A 112 -14.97 14.01 -10.39
N SER A 113 -14.25 12.93 -10.10
CA SER A 113 -13.92 12.51 -8.74
C SER A 113 -12.50 12.92 -8.37
N VAL A 114 -12.38 13.79 -7.37
CA VAL A 114 -11.10 14.30 -6.86
C VAL A 114 -10.78 13.68 -5.51
N LYS A 115 -9.53 13.26 -5.31
CA LYS A 115 -9.02 12.66 -4.09
C LYS A 115 -7.78 13.39 -3.58
N HIS A 116 -7.83 13.86 -2.33
CA HIS A 116 -6.64 14.32 -1.61
C HIS A 116 -5.97 13.14 -0.90
N SER A 117 -4.77 12.76 -1.33
CA SER A 117 -3.92 11.84 -0.57
C SER A 117 -3.17 12.62 0.49
N VAL A 118 -3.33 12.25 1.75
CA VAL A 118 -2.67 12.89 2.90
C VAL A 118 -1.84 11.85 3.64
N LYS A 119 -0.52 11.95 3.55
CA LYS A 119 0.40 11.03 4.23
C LYS A 119 1.18 11.79 5.31
N GLY A 120 0.80 11.56 6.57
CA GLY A 120 1.46 12.18 7.71
C GLY A 120 2.67 11.38 8.21
N TYR A 121 3.73 12.07 8.60
CA TYR A 121 4.93 11.51 9.22
C TYR A 121 5.49 12.50 10.25
N MET A 122 6.50 12.08 11.01
CA MET A 122 7.20 12.94 11.97
C MET A 122 8.61 13.21 11.46
N ARG A 123 9.05 14.48 11.47
CA ARG A 123 10.42 14.87 11.15
C ARG A 123 10.88 15.87 12.20
N ASN A 124 12.03 15.60 12.84
CA ASN A 124 12.61 16.44 13.89
C ASN A 124 11.63 16.78 15.04
N GLY A 125 10.75 15.84 15.39
CA GLY A 125 9.75 16.03 16.44
C GLY A 125 8.55 16.90 16.06
N LEU A 126 8.43 17.31 14.78
CA LEU A 126 7.28 18.03 14.24
C LEU A 126 6.47 17.14 13.28
N PRO A 127 5.13 17.26 13.28
CA PRO A 127 4.30 16.63 12.24
C PRO A 127 4.55 17.26 10.87
N GLU A 128 4.65 16.40 9.87
CA GLU A 128 4.77 16.76 8.46
C GLU A 128 3.86 15.90 7.60
N PHE A 129 3.55 16.38 6.40
CA PHE A 129 2.59 15.74 5.51
C PHE A 129 3.05 15.84 4.06
N ASP A 130 2.93 14.74 3.32
CA ASP A 130 2.95 14.71 1.87
C ASP A 130 1.49 14.71 1.38
N ILE A 131 1.13 15.73 0.60
CA ILE A 131 -0.25 15.96 0.17
C ILE A 131 -0.28 16.06 -1.35
N LYS A 132 -1.11 15.22 -1.95
CA LYS A 132 -1.28 15.15 -3.40
C LYS A 132 -2.76 15.18 -3.76
N VAL A 133 -3.07 15.73 -4.92
CA VAL A 133 -4.42 15.74 -5.49
C VAL A 133 -4.46 14.81 -6.68
N TYR A 134 -5.46 13.96 -6.70
CA TYR A 134 -5.62 12.95 -7.72
C TYR A 134 -7.00 13.02 -8.34
N PHE A 135 -7.06 12.89 -9.66
CA PHE A 135 -8.26 12.55 -10.39
C PHE A 135 -8.41 11.03 -10.40
N ASP A 136 -9.53 10.51 -9.93
CA ASP A 136 -9.85 9.08 -9.92
C ASP A 136 -10.55 8.69 -11.23
N THR A 137 -9.81 8.06 -12.14
CA THR A 137 -10.34 7.70 -13.47
C THR A 137 -11.48 6.69 -13.40
N LYS A 138 -11.53 5.84 -12.35
CA LYS A 138 -12.57 4.82 -12.19
C LYS A 138 -13.88 5.42 -11.68
N ALA A 139 -13.78 6.43 -10.83
CA ALA A 139 -14.93 7.15 -10.29
C ALA A 139 -15.40 8.31 -11.20
N SER A 140 -14.57 8.70 -12.16
CA SER A 140 -14.87 9.79 -13.11
C SER A 140 -15.33 9.26 -14.46
N TRP A 141 -16.39 9.86 -15.00
CA TRP A 141 -17.00 9.36 -16.24
C TRP A 141 -17.75 10.45 -16.99
N THR A 142 -17.99 10.22 -18.29
CA THR A 142 -18.86 11.05 -19.13
C THR A 142 -19.77 10.20 -20.02
N GLY A 143 -20.96 10.70 -20.31
CA GLY A 143 -21.87 10.20 -21.34
C GLY A 143 -21.79 10.97 -22.65
N ASP A 144 -21.01 12.05 -22.70
CA ASP A 144 -20.78 12.88 -23.90
C ASP A 144 -19.30 13.28 -23.97
N THR A 145 -18.61 12.84 -25.02
CA THR A 145 -17.19 13.15 -25.27
C THR A 145 -17.00 14.32 -26.25
N THR A 146 -18.07 14.99 -26.64
CA THR A 146 -18.07 16.09 -27.61
C THR A 146 -18.36 17.45 -26.97
N ASP A 147 -19.04 17.46 -25.83
CA ASP A 147 -19.35 18.69 -25.10
C ASP A 147 -18.11 19.26 -24.40
N LEU A 148 -17.56 20.34 -24.97
CA LEU A 148 -16.39 21.03 -24.42
C LEU A 148 -16.74 21.96 -23.27
N ALA A 149 -17.99 22.45 -23.18
CA ALA A 149 -18.44 23.29 -22.07
C ALA A 149 -18.57 22.44 -20.81
N LEU A 150 -19.17 21.25 -20.93
CA LEU A 150 -19.20 20.26 -19.86
C LEU A 150 -17.78 19.85 -19.45
N LEU A 151 -16.87 19.60 -20.40
CA LEU A 151 -15.47 19.28 -20.07
C LEU A 151 -14.82 20.39 -19.27
N SER A 152 -15.06 21.64 -19.67
CA SER A 152 -14.55 22.80 -18.95
C SER A 152 -15.12 22.90 -17.53
N HIS A 153 -16.37 22.50 -17.33
CA HIS A 153 -16.99 22.48 -16.02
C HIS A 153 -16.33 21.42 -15.12
N GLU A 154 -16.24 20.19 -15.64
CA GLU A 154 -15.69 19.01 -14.98
C GLU A 154 -14.21 19.18 -14.60
N ARG A 155 -13.41 19.76 -15.50
CA ARG A 155 -11.98 20.06 -15.25
C ARG A 155 -11.78 20.96 -14.04
N LEU A 156 -12.66 21.94 -13.83
CA LEU A 156 -12.47 22.96 -12.81
C LEU A 156 -12.51 22.36 -11.39
N HIS A 157 -13.25 21.27 -11.17
CA HIS A 157 -13.23 20.56 -9.87
C HIS A 157 -11.83 20.09 -9.49
N PHE A 158 -11.01 19.68 -10.47
CA PHE A 158 -9.66 19.20 -10.20
C PHE A 158 -8.73 20.35 -9.79
N ASP A 159 -8.89 21.51 -10.42
CA ASP A 159 -8.19 22.75 -10.03
C ASP A 159 -8.64 23.28 -8.66
N ILE A 160 -9.93 23.15 -8.33
CA ILE A 160 -10.43 23.40 -6.97
C ILE A 160 -9.75 22.46 -5.97
N GLY A 161 -9.59 21.18 -6.32
CA GLY A 161 -8.82 20.23 -5.52
C GLY A 161 -7.41 20.74 -5.19
N GLU A 162 -6.70 21.27 -6.19
CA GLU A 162 -5.37 21.85 -6.04
C GLU A 162 -5.35 23.09 -5.14
N ILE A 163 -6.31 23.99 -5.27
CA ILE A 163 -6.45 25.15 -4.35
C ILE A 163 -6.46 24.66 -2.90
N TYR A 164 -7.24 23.63 -2.62
CA TYR A 164 -7.38 23.12 -1.26
C TYR A 164 -6.16 22.34 -0.78
N ARG A 165 -5.37 21.70 -1.66
CA ARG A 165 -4.03 21.19 -1.31
C ARG A 165 -3.13 22.34 -0.83
N ARG A 166 -3.05 23.44 -1.60
CA ARG A 166 -2.23 24.61 -1.25
C ARG A 166 -2.68 25.28 0.05
N LYS A 167 -3.99 25.35 0.31
CA LYS A 167 -4.54 25.83 1.59
C LYS A 167 -4.11 24.95 2.75
N ILE A 168 -4.16 23.62 2.58
CA ILE A 168 -3.69 22.69 3.61
C ILE A 168 -2.20 22.91 3.91
N GLU A 169 -1.35 22.97 2.88
CA GLU A 169 0.08 23.19 3.07
C GLU A 169 0.40 24.51 3.77
N SER A 170 -0.31 25.58 3.41
CA SER A 170 -0.19 26.88 4.07
C SER A 170 -0.54 26.80 5.55
N ARG A 171 -1.61 26.08 5.89
CA ARG A 171 -2.04 25.86 7.27
C ARG A 171 -1.04 25.02 8.07
N ILE A 172 -0.45 24.00 7.46
CA ILE A 172 0.60 23.17 8.10
C ILE A 172 1.81 24.04 8.46
N VAL A 173 2.29 24.87 7.52
CA VAL A 173 3.42 25.78 7.76
C VAL A 173 3.11 26.75 8.90
N GLU A 174 1.90 27.31 8.93
CA GLU A 174 1.46 28.21 10.00
C GLU A 174 1.50 27.53 11.38
N LEU A 175 1.00 26.29 11.48
CA LEU A 175 1.02 25.51 12.73
C LEU A 175 2.45 25.17 13.18
N GLN A 176 3.33 24.85 12.21
CA GLN A 176 4.74 24.58 12.49
C GLN A 176 5.45 25.83 13.00
N HIS A 177 5.21 27.00 12.41
CA HIS A 177 5.73 28.28 12.90
C HIS A 177 5.25 28.62 14.31
N LYS A 178 4.03 28.21 14.68
CA LYS A 178 3.51 28.32 16.06
C LYS A 178 4.07 27.27 17.02
N GLY A 179 4.91 26.36 16.55
CA GLY A 179 5.50 25.30 17.36
C GLY A 179 4.52 24.22 17.80
N GLU A 180 3.40 24.04 17.10
CA GLU A 180 2.44 22.98 17.43
C GLU A 180 3.03 21.60 17.11
N LYS A 181 3.04 20.70 18.11
CA LYS A 181 3.63 19.36 18.03
C LYS A 181 2.59 18.24 17.96
N ARG A 182 1.33 18.52 18.31
CA ARG A 182 0.27 17.52 18.38
C ARG A 182 -0.26 17.23 16.98
N ALA A 183 0.10 16.07 16.44
CA ALA A 183 -0.38 15.63 15.14
C ALA A 183 -1.93 15.59 15.01
N GLY A 184 -2.66 15.45 16.12
CA GLY A 184 -4.13 15.53 16.14
C GLY A 184 -4.68 16.90 15.72
N VAL A 185 -3.99 18.00 16.05
CA VAL A 185 -4.40 19.35 15.65
C VAL A 185 -4.29 19.51 14.14
N TYR A 186 -3.15 19.12 13.55
CA TYR A 186 -2.97 19.13 12.10
C TYR A 186 -4.03 18.31 11.38
N ARG A 187 -4.33 17.09 11.85
CA ARG A 187 -5.37 16.24 11.25
C ARG A 187 -6.76 16.88 11.33
N GLY A 188 -7.08 17.55 12.43
CA GLY A 188 -8.33 18.31 12.59
C GLY A 188 -8.44 19.44 11.57
N GLU A 189 -7.39 20.23 11.42
CA GLU A 189 -7.34 21.34 10.47
C GLU A 189 -7.40 20.86 9.01
N ILE A 190 -6.66 19.81 8.66
CA ILE A 190 -6.72 19.18 7.33
C ILE A 190 -8.15 18.73 7.03
N LYS A 191 -8.81 18.04 7.97
CA LYS A 191 -10.20 17.60 7.81
C LYS A 191 -11.15 18.78 7.59
N ASN A 192 -11.00 19.86 8.37
CA ASN A 192 -11.83 21.05 8.22
C ASN A 192 -11.66 21.71 6.85
N ILE A 193 -10.43 21.78 6.34
CA ILE A 193 -10.15 22.33 5.00
C ILE A 193 -10.73 21.43 3.91
N LEU A 194 -10.71 20.11 4.07
CA LEU A 194 -11.34 19.18 3.13
C LEU A 194 -12.88 19.25 3.15
N ILE A 195 -13.50 19.62 4.27
CA ILE A 195 -14.94 19.92 4.30
C ILE A 195 -15.21 21.17 3.47
N GLN A 196 -14.43 22.24 3.67
CA GLN A 196 -14.54 23.47 2.88
C GLN A 196 -14.30 23.25 1.39
N PHE A 197 -13.47 22.28 1.01
CA PHE A 197 -13.30 21.86 -0.39
C PHE A 197 -14.62 21.37 -0.99
N ASN A 198 -15.31 20.47 -0.29
CA ASN A 198 -16.60 19.94 -0.74
C ASN A 198 -17.65 21.06 -0.81
N ASP A 199 -17.70 21.94 0.19
CA ASP A 199 -18.64 23.06 0.20
C ASP A 199 -18.42 24.01 -0.98
N PHE A 200 -17.16 24.34 -1.28
CA PHE A 200 -16.80 25.20 -2.41
C PHE A 200 -17.07 24.53 -3.76
N SER A 201 -16.84 23.22 -3.87
CA SER A 201 -17.18 22.45 -5.06
C SER A 201 -18.69 22.42 -5.31
N ASN A 202 -19.49 22.23 -4.26
CA ASN A 202 -20.95 22.24 -4.35
C ASN A 202 -21.50 23.63 -4.72
N GLN A 203 -20.93 24.68 -4.12
CA GLN A 203 -21.30 26.06 -4.46
C GLN A 203 -21.00 26.37 -5.92
N TYR A 204 -19.85 25.90 -6.42
CA TYR A 204 -19.51 26.01 -7.83
C TYR A 204 -20.53 25.29 -8.73
N ASP A 205 -20.96 24.07 -8.39
CA ASP A 205 -22.01 23.35 -9.14
C ASP A 205 -23.33 24.12 -9.17
N GLU A 206 -23.74 24.68 -8.03
CA GLU A 206 -24.98 25.45 -7.91
C GLU A 206 -24.91 26.72 -8.77
N GLU A 207 -23.87 27.54 -8.60
CA GLU A 207 -23.77 28.85 -9.23
C GLU A 207 -23.41 28.79 -10.73
N SER A 208 -22.73 27.72 -11.17
CA SER A 208 -22.50 27.44 -12.59
C SER A 208 -23.65 26.68 -13.25
N GLY A 209 -24.67 26.27 -12.48
CA GLY A 209 -25.78 25.46 -12.98
C GLY A 209 -25.32 24.09 -13.50
N ASN A 210 -24.33 23.48 -12.85
CA ASN A 210 -23.63 22.26 -13.28
C ASN A 210 -23.06 22.44 -14.71
N GLY A 211 -22.39 23.57 -14.95
CA GLY A 211 -21.80 23.93 -16.24
C GLY A 211 -22.78 24.48 -17.29
N ARG A 212 -24.09 24.54 -17.01
CA ARG A 212 -25.10 25.03 -17.97
C ARG A 212 -25.20 26.56 -18.03
N ASN A 213 -24.76 27.26 -16.98
CA ASN A 213 -24.70 28.72 -16.94
C ASN A 213 -23.31 29.20 -17.36
N ALA A 214 -23.17 29.61 -18.62
CA ALA A 214 -21.91 30.07 -19.18
C ALA A 214 -21.30 31.27 -18.43
N GLU A 215 -22.14 32.21 -17.97
CA GLU A 215 -21.66 33.36 -17.20
C GLU A 215 -21.14 32.92 -15.83
N GLY A 216 -21.88 32.05 -15.14
CA GLY A 216 -21.44 31.44 -13.88
C GLY A 216 -20.12 30.69 -14.04
N GLN A 217 -20.00 29.88 -15.08
CA GLN A 217 -18.80 29.12 -15.41
C GLN A 217 -17.58 30.04 -15.61
N LEU A 218 -17.72 31.12 -16.39
CA LEU A 218 -16.64 32.09 -16.63
C LEU A 218 -16.22 32.82 -15.35
N ARG A 219 -17.19 33.22 -14.52
CA ARG A 219 -16.89 33.86 -13.22
C ARG A 219 -16.08 32.92 -12.32
N TRP A 220 -16.50 31.66 -12.21
CA TRP A 220 -15.82 30.66 -11.39
C TRP A 220 -14.42 30.31 -11.89
N GLN A 221 -14.22 30.23 -13.21
CA GLN A 221 -12.88 30.11 -13.78
C GLN A 221 -11.96 31.27 -13.36
N GLY A 222 -12.49 32.50 -13.37
CA GLY A 222 -11.76 33.68 -12.89
C GLY A 222 -11.38 33.57 -11.40
N ILE A 223 -12.33 33.16 -10.55
CA ILE A 223 -12.11 32.96 -9.11
C ILE A 223 -11.03 31.90 -8.86
N VAL A 224 -11.17 30.72 -9.49
CA VAL A 224 -10.23 29.60 -9.33
C VAL A 224 -8.83 29.98 -9.81
N LEU A 225 -8.73 30.62 -10.98
CA LEU A 225 -7.45 31.08 -11.51
C LEU A 225 -6.78 32.12 -10.59
N ALA A 226 -7.56 33.07 -10.08
CA ALA A 226 -7.04 34.08 -9.15
C ALA A 226 -6.54 33.44 -7.84
N GLU A 227 -7.28 32.47 -7.30
CA GLU A 227 -6.91 31.77 -6.07
C GLU A 227 -5.68 30.87 -6.26
N LEU A 228 -5.58 30.15 -7.38
CA LEU A 228 -4.37 29.40 -7.74
C LEU A 228 -3.15 30.32 -7.83
N LYS A 229 -3.28 31.49 -8.49
CA LYS A 229 -2.19 32.48 -8.58
C LYS A 229 -1.81 33.05 -7.21
N ARG A 230 -2.80 33.39 -6.38
CA ARG A 230 -2.58 33.94 -5.02
C ARG A 230 -1.84 32.96 -4.12
N LEU A 231 -2.07 31.66 -4.31
CA LEU A 231 -1.44 30.59 -3.56
C LEU A 231 -0.19 30.02 -4.24
N HIS A 232 0.20 30.54 -5.41
CA HIS A 232 1.45 30.18 -6.08
C HIS A 232 2.61 30.79 -5.29
N LYS A 233 3.52 29.96 -4.81
CA LYS A 233 4.71 30.36 -4.04
C LYS A 233 5.91 30.52 -4.94
#